data_AF-A0A4U6X5Y9-F1
#
_entry.id   AF-A0A4U6X5Y9-F1
#
_cell.length_a   1.000
_cell.length_b   1.000
_cell.length_c   1.000
_cell.angle_alpha   90.00
_cell.angle_beta   90.00
_cell.angle_gamma   90.00
#
_symmetry.space_group_name_H-M   'P 1'
#
loop_
_entity.id
_entity.type
_entity.pdbx_description
1 polymer ?
#
loop_
_entity_poly.entity_id
_entity_poly.type
_entity_poly.pdbx_seq_one_letter_code
_entity_poly.pdbx_strand_id
1 'polypeptide(L)'
;MFLLRSCCNMAAIILFAWPVGWFFSSALFFFLGLRHESRRPRTILAALHVLAVAAGLGAMSDKALRELPLLAVPFVVGVTAHTTSILLLDEGTSTAGLDLSAQLKVTTLLWCDIRRLVREPREPCGARPTSAATTTTTTTGATPGCQGRISFCVGRLSRTLVLWLVDRAISEILLPRTLRSLPLGIHSFAPDKRTVLPSPWTSPGLAYSDYVLRVVTSTHWIWTTYCGLTTMHNLSAALFVSVLHWDSPSNWAAGPPLFGSVWDAYTLRRFWGVFWHRLHVVPFSAYTPPPLPKAPRALWVFLLSAAGHALVNWVMHRRAHAASEFRFFVLNWAVCLCEHVLGVDGGGTPGRLASKPPPRRRPGESPASFSCGSSSFVPYRRGSILESMIPLVR
;
A
#
# COMPACT_ATOMS: atom_id res chain seq x y z
N MET A 1 -19.85 -30.99 39.74
CA MET A 1 -19.00 -31.07 38.52
C MET A 1 -19.76 -30.78 37.23
N PHE A 2 -21.03 -31.20 37.08
CA PHE A 2 -21.86 -30.89 35.88
C PHE A 2 -22.22 -29.39 35.71
N LEU A 3 -22.52 -28.67 36.80
CA LEU A 3 -22.84 -27.23 36.77
C LEU A 3 -21.65 -26.34 36.32
N LEU A 4 -20.43 -26.68 36.73
CA LEU A 4 -19.20 -25.99 36.29
C LEU A 4 -18.91 -26.18 34.79
N ARG A 5 -19.32 -27.32 34.21
CA ARG A 5 -19.15 -27.62 32.79
C ARG A 5 -20.17 -26.86 31.92
N SER A 6 -21.40 -26.67 32.41
CA SER A 6 -22.40 -25.83 31.73
C SER A 6 -22.04 -24.35 31.70
N CYS A 7 -21.47 -23.79 32.79
CA CYS A 7 -21.04 -22.40 32.81
C CYS A 7 -19.88 -22.12 31.83
N CYS A 8 -18.94 -23.07 31.67
CA CYS A 8 -17.87 -22.94 30.67
C CYS A 8 -18.38 -22.94 29.23
N ASN A 9 -19.41 -23.75 28.93
CA ASN A 9 -20.00 -23.78 27.58
C ASN A 9 -20.81 -22.53 27.25
N MET A 10 -21.56 -21.95 28.21
CA MET A 10 -22.24 -20.67 27.97
C MET A 10 -21.24 -19.52 27.78
N ALA A 11 -20.16 -19.47 28.56
CA ALA A 11 -19.13 -18.45 28.39
C ALA A 11 -18.45 -18.56 27.01
N ALA A 12 -18.20 -19.77 26.52
CA ALA A 12 -17.64 -19.98 25.18
C ALA A 12 -18.61 -19.57 24.06
N ILE A 13 -19.91 -19.87 24.20
CA ILE A 13 -20.94 -19.46 23.22
C ILE A 13 -21.07 -17.93 23.18
N ILE A 14 -21.07 -17.26 24.33
CA ILE A 14 -21.13 -15.79 24.41
C ILE A 14 -19.85 -15.16 23.84
N LEU A 15 -18.68 -15.75 24.10
CA LEU A 15 -17.41 -15.27 23.53
C LEU A 15 -17.37 -15.37 22.00
N PHE A 16 -18.04 -16.37 21.41
CA PHE A 16 -18.02 -16.61 19.96
C PHE A 16 -19.16 -15.93 19.21
N ALA A 17 -20.34 -15.76 19.84
CA ALA A 17 -21.48 -15.08 19.23
C ALA A 17 -21.22 -13.57 19.02
N TRP A 18 -20.41 -12.95 19.89
CA TRP A 18 -20.19 -11.51 19.86
C TRP A 18 -19.39 -11.02 18.64
N PRO A 19 -18.22 -11.58 18.27
CA PRO A 19 -17.48 -11.17 17.07
C PRO A 19 -18.23 -11.44 15.77
N VAL A 20 -18.99 -12.54 15.74
CA VAL A 20 -19.84 -12.91 14.60
C VAL A 20 -20.94 -11.87 14.39
N GLY A 21 -21.57 -11.39 15.46
CA GLY A 21 -22.55 -10.31 15.41
C GLY A 21 -22.00 -9.04 14.75
N TRP A 22 -20.81 -8.59 15.14
CA TRP A 22 -20.17 -7.41 14.56
C TRP A 22 -19.81 -7.57 13.08
N PHE A 23 -19.39 -8.78 12.67
CA PHE A 23 -19.16 -9.09 11.26
C PHE A 23 -20.45 -8.98 10.44
N PHE A 24 -21.56 -9.53 10.93
CA PHE A 24 -22.85 -9.41 10.25
C PHE A 24 -23.37 -7.97 10.23
N SER A 25 -23.18 -7.19 11.30
CA SER A 25 -23.53 -5.75 11.31
C SER A 25 -22.71 -4.99 10.28
N SER A 26 -21.41 -5.23 10.21
CA SER A 26 -20.53 -4.66 9.20
C SER A 26 -21.01 -5.01 7.78
N ALA A 27 -21.33 -6.28 7.53
CA ALA A 27 -21.84 -6.72 6.24
C ALA A 27 -23.18 -6.07 5.87
N LEU A 28 -24.08 -5.93 6.84
CA LEU A 28 -25.36 -5.26 6.69
C LEU A 28 -25.18 -3.79 6.33
N PHE A 29 -24.29 -3.06 7.01
CA PHE A 29 -24.02 -1.65 6.70
C PHE A 29 -23.46 -1.48 5.29
N PHE A 30 -22.59 -2.40 4.84
CA PHE A 30 -22.11 -2.39 3.47
C PHE A 30 -23.23 -2.61 2.44
N PHE A 31 -24.05 -3.65 2.66
CA PHE A 31 -25.20 -3.96 1.81
C PHE A 31 -26.19 -2.78 1.74
N LEU A 32 -26.55 -2.19 2.88
CA LEU A 32 -27.43 -1.02 2.94
C LEU A 32 -26.79 0.18 2.25
N GLY A 33 -25.48 0.37 2.38
CA GLY A 33 -24.74 1.44 1.72
C GLY A 33 -24.88 1.38 0.20
N LEU A 34 -24.76 0.19 -0.39
CA LEU A 34 -24.92 0.00 -1.84
C LEU A 34 -26.35 0.29 -2.35
N ARG A 35 -27.37 0.20 -1.48
CA ARG A 35 -28.77 0.47 -1.85
C ARG A 35 -29.13 1.96 -1.93
N HIS A 36 -28.23 2.85 -1.51
CA HIS A 36 -28.45 4.29 -1.58
C HIS A 36 -27.71 4.89 -2.78
N GLU A 37 -28.41 5.71 -3.57
CA GLU A 37 -27.80 6.50 -4.65
C GLU A 37 -27.15 7.78 -4.11
N SER A 38 -27.69 8.34 -3.02
CA SER A 38 -27.20 9.59 -2.46
C SER A 38 -25.92 9.40 -1.63
N ARG A 39 -24.99 10.34 -1.76
CA ARG A 39 -23.66 10.28 -1.13
C ARG A 39 -23.70 10.34 0.40
N ARG A 40 -24.62 11.12 0.99
CA ARG A 40 -24.71 11.31 2.45
C ARG A 40 -24.98 10.01 3.23
N PRO A 41 -26.05 9.24 2.95
CA PRO A 41 -26.29 7.98 3.65
C PRO A 41 -25.19 6.95 3.38
N ARG A 42 -24.60 6.92 2.18
CA ARG A 42 -23.44 6.07 1.87
C ARG A 42 -22.25 6.36 2.79
N THR A 43 -21.91 7.63 2.99
CA THR A 43 -20.81 8.02 3.90
C THR A 43 -21.09 7.64 5.35
N ILE A 44 -22.33 7.83 5.83
CA ILE A 44 -22.72 7.44 7.19
C ILE A 44 -22.61 5.93 7.36
N LEU A 45 -23.12 5.14 6.41
CA LEU A 45 -23.07 3.68 6.43
C LEU A 45 -21.64 3.16 6.30
N ALA A 46 -20.79 3.82 5.52
CA ALA A 46 -19.36 3.53 5.46
C ALA A 46 -18.67 3.74 6.82
N ALA A 47 -19.00 4.83 7.53
CA ALA A 47 -18.47 5.08 8.88
C ALA A 47 -18.96 4.01 9.88
N LEU A 48 -20.25 3.66 9.86
CA LEU A 48 -20.81 2.60 10.71
C LEU A 48 -20.21 1.23 10.40
N HIS A 49 -19.94 0.93 9.13
CA HIS A 49 -19.27 -0.28 8.69
C HIS A 49 -17.86 -0.41 9.30
N VAL A 50 -17.05 0.66 9.25
CA VAL A 50 -15.72 0.69 9.88
C VAL A 50 -15.82 0.59 11.40
N LEU A 51 -16.76 1.31 12.02
CA LEU A 51 -16.98 1.26 13.47
C LEU A 51 -17.39 -0.13 13.96
N ALA A 52 -18.25 -0.83 13.22
CA ALA A 52 -18.65 -2.20 13.56
C ALA A 52 -17.46 -3.16 13.57
N VAL A 53 -16.56 -3.05 12.60
CA VAL A 53 -15.34 -3.88 12.55
C VAL A 53 -14.37 -3.51 13.67
N ALA A 54 -14.18 -2.22 13.93
CA ALA A 54 -13.35 -1.75 15.03
C ALA A 54 -13.89 -2.21 16.39
N ALA A 55 -15.21 -2.13 16.62
CA ALA A 55 -15.88 -2.63 17.81
C ALA A 55 -15.74 -4.16 17.93
N GLY A 56 -15.90 -4.89 16.82
CA GLY A 56 -15.69 -6.33 16.76
C GLY A 56 -14.29 -6.74 17.18
N LEU A 57 -13.24 -6.17 16.56
CA LEU A 57 -11.84 -6.43 16.91
C LEU A 57 -11.48 -5.92 18.32
N GLY A 58 -12.10 -4.82 18.76
CA GLY A 58 -11.92 -4.24 20.09
C GLY A 58 -12.49 -5.12 21.20
N ALA A 59 -13.63 -5.77 20.95
CA ALA A 59 -14.30 -6.65 21.91
C ALA A 59 -13.67 -8.04 22.03
N MET A 60 -12.81 -8.45 21.08
CA MET A 60 -12.11 -9.73 21.16
C MET A 60 -11.06 -9.72 22.29
N SER A 61 -11.09 -10.78 23.11
CA SER A 61 -10.06 -11.01 24.12
C SER A 61 -8.69 -11.28 23.47
N ASP A 62 -7.61 -10.96 24.18
CA ASP A 62 -6.24 -11.22 23.69
C ASP A 62 -6.01 -12.71 23.37
N LYS A 63 -6.67 -13.60 24.13
CA LYS A 63 -6.62 -15.05 23.85
C LYS A 63 -7.29 -15.38 22.52
N ALA A 64 -8.50 -14.86 22.27
CA ALA A 64 -9.21 -15.08 21.02
C ALA A 64 -8.45 -14.51 19.81
N LEU A 65 -7.82 -13.34 19.95
CA LEU A 65 -6.99 -12.76 18.90
C LEU A 65 -5.75 -13.61 18.57
N ARG A 66 -5.14 -14.26 19.56
CA ARG A 66 -3.99 -15.16 19.37
C ARG A 66 -4.36 -16.49 18.73
N GLU A 67 -5.60 -16.94 18.94
CA GLU A 67 -6.13 -18.18 18.34
C GLU A 67 -6.61 -17.98 16.90
N LEU A 68 -6.78 -16.74 16.45
CA LEU A 68 -7.09 -16.46 15.04
C LEU A 68 -5.93 -16.87 14.13
N PRO A 69 -6.23 -17.36 12.91
CA PRO A 69 -5.21 -17.50 11.87
C PRO A 69 -4.43 -16.20 11.69
N LEU A 70 -3.12 -16.28 11.46
CA LEU A 70 -2.21 -15.13 11.34
C LEU A 70 -2.73 -14.06 10.34
N LEU A 71 -3.47 -14.49 9.32
CA LEU A 71 -4.00 -13.63 8.27
C LEU A 71 -5.44 -13.14 8.52
N ALA A 72 -6.14 -13.61 9.56
CA ALA A 72 -7.55 -13.27 9.77
C ALA A 72 -7.75 -11.77 10.07
N VAL A 73 -6.97 -11.18 10.99
CA VAL A 73 -7.09 -9.75 11.30
C VAL A 73 -6.70 -8.87 10.10
N PRO A 74 -5.55 -9.08 9.42
CA PRO A 74 -5.23 -8.35 8.20
C PRO A 74 -6.28 -8.53 7.09
N PHE A 75 -6.85 -9.73 6.93
CA PHE A 75 -7.90 -10.00 5.97
C PHE A 75 -9.18 -9.21 6.28
N VAL A 76 -9.64 -9.23 7.53
CA VAL A 76 -10.82 -8.46 7.96
C VAL A 76 -10.60 -6.96 7.73
N VAL A 77 -9.43 -6.44 8.12
CA VAL A 77 -9.08 -5.02 7.89
C VAL A 77 -9.03 -4.70 6.40
N GLY A 78 -8.43 -5.57 5.58
CA GLY A 78 -8.32 -5.40 4.13
C GLY A 78 -9.68 -5.41 3.43
N VAL A 79 -10.55 -6.38 3.77
CA VAL A 79 -11.93 -6.45 3.28
C VAL A 79 -12.70 -5.19 3.67
N THR A 80 -12.59 -4.75 4.92
CA THR A 80 -13.25 -3.54 5.43
C THR A 80 -12.80 -2.29 4.68
N ALA A 81 -11.50 -2.14 4.45
CA ALA A 81 -10.97 -1.01 3.68
C ALA A 81 -11.49 -1.03 2.24
N HIS A 82 -11.51 -2.21 1.60
CA HIS A 82 -12.06 -2.39 0.25
C HIS A 82 -13.53 -2.01 0.16
N THR A 83 -14.40 -2.60 0.99
CA THR A 83 -15.85 -2.33 1.00
C THR A 83 -16.15 -0.88 1.37
N THR A 84 -15.42 -0.29 2.31
CA THR A 84 -15.53 1.15 2.65
C THR A 84 -15.16 2.02 1.45
N SER A 85 -14.09 1.67 0.73
CA SER A 85 -13.66 2.43 -0.46
C SER A 85 -14.72 2.42 -1.56
N ILE A 86 -15.41 1.29 -1.79
CA ILE A 86 -16.54 1.22 -2.73
C ILE A 86 -17.63 2.20 -2.30
N LEU A 87 -18.02 2.19 -1.03
CA LEU A 87 -19.07 3.08 -0.53
C LEU A 87 -18.72 4.56 -0.68
N LEU A 88 -17.46 4.93 -0.46
CA LEU A 88 -17.01 6.32 -0.46
C LEU A 88 -16.60 6.86 -1.84
N LEU A 89 -16.07 6.02 -2.72
CA LEU A 89 -15.41 6.45 -3.96
C LEU A 89 -16.17 6.06 -5.24
N ASP A 90 -16.95 4.97 -5.23
CA ASP A 90 -17.64 4.51 -6.44
C ASP A 90 -19.10 4.97 -6.48
N GLU A 91 -19.32 6.26 -6.76
CA GLU A 91 -20.67 6.84 -6.85
C GLU A 91 -21.56 6.13 -7.90
N GLY A 92 -20.95 5.50 -8.90
CA GLY A 92 -21.66 4.78 -9.97
C GLY A 92 -22.10 3.36 -9.61
N THR A 93 -21.64 2.79 -8.50
CA THR A 93 -22.14 1.51 -8.00
C THR A 93 -23.24 1.74 -6.99
N SER A 94 -24.49 1.64 -7.46
CA SER A 94 -25.66 1.46 -6.61
C SER A 94 -26.40 0.20 -7.05
N THR A 95 -26.96 -0.51 -6.08
CA THR A 95 -27.89 -1.62 -6.32
C THR A 95 -29.35 -1.17 -6.16
N ALA A 96 -29.59 0.13 -6.05
CA ALA A 96 -30.93 0.70 -6.07
C ALA A 96 -31.66 0.29 -7.36
N GLY A 97 -32.95 -0.05 -7.25
CA GLY A 97 -33.78 -0.47 -8.38
C GLY A 97 -33.65 -1.95 -8.79
N LEU A 98 -32.66 -2.70 -8.28
CA LEU A 98 -32.59 -4.14 -8.47
C LEU A 98 -33.52 -4.89 -7.51
N ASP A 99 -33.97 -6.09 -7.87
CA ASP A 99 -34.66 -6.98 -6.93
C ASP A 99 -33.68 -7.53 -5.88
N LEU A 100 -34.19 -8.02 -4.75
CA LEU A 100 -33.35 -8.43 -3.62
C LEU A 100 -32.31 -9.51 -4.00
N SER A 101 -32.67 -10.44 -4.87
CA SER A 101 -31.77 -11.50 -5.33
C SER A 101 -30.60 -10.91 -6.13
N ALA A 102 -30.88 -10.01 -7.07
CA ALA A 102 -29.83 -9.31 -7.81
C ALA A 102 -29.01 -8.38 -6.92
N GLN A 103 -29.62 -7.69 -5.94
CA GLN A 103 -28.89 -6.86 -4.97
C GLN A 103 -27.87 -7.69 -4.19
N LEU A 104 -28.29 -8.85 -3.67
CA LEU A 104 -27.39 -9.76 -2.95
C LEU A 104 -26.27 -10.26 -3.87
N LYS A 105 -26.61 -10.72 -5.08
CA LYS A 105 -25.63 -11.20 -6.06
C LYS A 105 -24.58 -10.14 -6.41
N VAL A 106 -25.01 -8.92 -6.73
CA VAL A 106 -24.11 -7.80 -7.06
C VAL A 106 -23.29 -7.39 -5.84
N THR A 107 -23.89 -7.36 -4.64
CA THR A 107 -23.18 -7.05 -3.40
C THR A 107 -22.09 -8.07 -3.11
N THR A 108 -22.37 -9.37 -3.22
CA THR A 108 -21.37 -10.43 -3.02
C THR A 108 -20.26 -10.34 -4.06
N LEU A 109 -20.58 -10.03 -5.31
CA LEU A 109 -19.57 -9.81 -6.35
C LEU A 109 -18.68 -8.60 -6.01
N LEU A 110 -19.26 -7.47 -5.62
CA LEU A 110 -18.51 -6.27 -5.23
C LEU A 110 -17.66 -6.48 -3.97
N TRP A 111 -18.17 -7.25 -3.01
CA TRP A 111 -17.45 -7.64 -1.81
C TRP A 111 -16.17 -8.42 -2.16
N CYS A 112 -16.26 -9.35 -3.10
CA CYS A 112 -15.17 -10.22 -3.51
C CYS A 112 -14.25 -9.61 -4.59
N ASP A 113 -14.73 -8.61 -5.35
CA ASP A 113 -14.02 -7.99 -6.47
C ASP A 113 -13.12 -6.83 -6.00
N ILE A 114 -11.95 -7.18 -5.47
CA ILE A 114 -10.92 -6.24 -4.98
C ILE A 114 -10.31 -5.38 -6.10
N ARG A 115 -10.54 -5.72 -7.37
CA ARG A 115 -9.81 -5.14 -8.52
C ARG A 115 -10.47 -3.94 -9.16
N ARG A 116 -11.75 -3.68 -8.86
CA ARG A 116 -12.51 -2.55 -9.42
C ARG A 116 -11.92 -1.16 -9.14
N LEU A 117 -10.97 -1.03 -8.21
CA LEU A 117 -10.28 0.23 -7.94
C LEU A 117 -9.37 0.68 -9.10
N VAL A 118 -8.99 -0.22 -10.01
CA VAL A 118 -8.31 0.13 -11.26
C VAL A 118 -9.37 0.35 -12.34
N ARG A 119 -10.04 1.50 -12.30
CA ARG A 119 -10.86 1.95 -13.43
C ARG A 119 -9.94 2.22 -14.62
N GLU A 120 -9.84 1.26 -15.53
CA GLU A 120 -9.58 1.58 -16.93
C GLU A 120 -10.66 2.59 -17.38
N PRO A 121 -10.29 3.66 -18.10
CA PRO A 121 -11.27 4.59 -18.67
C PRO A 121 -12.24 3.76 -19.51
N ARG A 122 -13.53 3.78 -19.13
CA ARG A 122 -14.59 3.18 -19.95
C ARG A 122 -14.53 3.88 -21.31
N GLU A 123 -14.00 3.21 -22.32
CA GLU A 123 -14.25 3.62 -23.68
C GLU A 123 -15.77 3.63 -23.89
N PRO A 124 -16.33 4.71 -24.45
CA PRO A 124 -17.75 4.77 -24.74
C PRO A 124 -18.12 3.62 -25.68
N CYS A 125 -18.97 2.71 -25.21
CA CYS A 125 -19.59 1.66 -26.02
C CYS A 125 -20.37 2.31 -27.16
N GLY A 126 -19.72 2.51 -28.31
CA GLY A 126 -20.29 3.24 -29.44
C GLY A 126 -19.58 3.04 -30.77
N ALA A 127 -18.75 2.01 -30.92
CA ALA A 127 -18.16 1.67 -32.21
C ALA A 127 -18.47 0.21 -32.57
N ARG A 128 -19.41 0.05 -33.50
CA ARG A 128 -19.79 -1.21 -34.15
C ARG A 128 -18.60 -1.69 -34.99
N PRO A 129 -18.02 -2.87 -34.75
CA PRO A 129 -16.92 -3.35 -35.56
C PRO A 129 -17.45 -3.82 -36.92
N THR A 130 -17.01 -3.15 -37.98
CA THR A 130 -17.14 -3.61 -39.36
C THR A 130 -16.29 -4.87 -39.54
N SER A 131 -16.95 -5.92 -39.99
CA SER A 131 -16.36 -7.20 -40.39
C SER A 131 -15.40 -7.00 -41.56
N ALA A 132 -14.12 -7.29 -41.35
CA ALA A 132 -13.18 -7.57 -42.43
C ALA A 132 -12.40 -8.85 -42.09
N ALA A 133 -12.34 -9.71 -43.10
CA ALA A 133 -11.99 -11.12 -43.05
C ALA A 133 -10.47 -11.39 -43.14
N THR A 134 -10.13 -12.67 -42.93
CA THR A 134 -8.91 -13.36 -43.42
C THR A 134 -7.68 -13.09 -42.55
N THR A 135 -7.03 -14.06 -41.90
CA THR A 135 -6.46 -15.30 -42.47
C THR A 135 -6.32 -16.36 -41.37
N THR A 136 -6.88 -17.55 -41.60
CA THR A 136 -6.75 -18.73 -40.75
C THR A 136 -5.40 -19.40 -41.01
N THR A 137 -4.42 -19.18 -40.14
CA THR A 137 -3.20 -19.99 -40.09
C THR A 137 -3.35 -21.04 -39.01
N THR A 138 -3.69 -22.25 -39.43
CA THR A 138 -3.87 -23.45 -38.61
C THR A 138 -2.51 -23.87 -38.03
N THR A 139 -2.16 -23.34 -36.86
CA THR A 139 -0.98 -23.79 -36.10
C THR A 139 -1.47 -24.70 -34.98
N THR A 140 -1.02 -25.95 -35.03
CA THR A 140 -1.33 -27.06 -34.13
C THR A 140 -1.12 -26.72 -32.64
N GLY A 141 -2.22 -26.54 -31.91
CA GLY A 141 -2.68 -27.53 -30.92
C GLY A 141 -2.00 -27.65 -29.55
N ALA A 142 -1.05 -26.80 -29.16
CA ALA A 142 -0.64 -26.70 -27.75
C ALA A 142 -1.33 -25.49 -27.11
N THR A 143 -2.21 -25.70 -26.12
CA THR A 143 -2.89 -24.62 -25.37
C THR A 143 -1.86 -23.71 -24.70
N PRO A 144 -1.49 -22.56 -25.30
CA PRO A 144 -0.33 -21.77 -24.86
C PRO A 144 -0.54 -21.15 -23.47
N GLY A 145 -1.79 -21.14 -22.99
CA GLY A 145 -2.18 -20.55 -21.71
C GLY A 145 -1.90 -21.41 -20.47
N CYS A 146 -1.97 -22.74 -20.55
CA CYS A 146 -1.87 -23.59 -19.35
C CYS A 146 -0.42 -23.75 -18.88
N GLN A 147 0.49 -24.06 -19.81
CA GLN A 147 1.91 -24.22 -19.53
C GLN A 147 2.53 -22.92 -19.00
N GLY A 148 2.12 -21.76 -19.54
CA GLY A 148 2.57 -20.45 -19.07
C GLY A 148 2.15 -20.14 -17.62
N ARG A 149 0.94 -20.53 -17.20
CA ARG A 149 0.43 -20.29 -15.83
C ARG A 149 1.08 -21.19 -14.79
N ILE A 150 1.36 -22.45 -15.12
CA ILE A 150 2.06 -23.37 -14.22
C ILE A 150 3.51 -22.89 -14.04
N SER A 151 4.21 -22.59 -15.13
CA SER A 151 5.57 -22.05 -15.08
C SER A 151 5.62 -20.74 -14.28
N PHE A 152 4.63 -19.86 -14.44
CA PHE A 152 4.51 -18.64 -13.65
C PHE A 152 4.33 -18.95 -12.15
N CYS A 153 3.42 -19.87 -11.81
CA CYS A 153 3.18 -20.30 -10.42
C CYS A 153 4.46 -20.81 -9.76
N VAL A 154 5.10 -21.79 -10.39
CA VAL A 154 6.34 -22.40 -9.90
C VAL A 154 7.43 -21.33 -9.75
N GLY A 155 7.55 -20.42 -10.71
CA GLY A 155 8.48 -19.29 -10.63
C GLY A 155 8.19 -18.30 -9.49
N ARG A 156 6.94 -18.12 -9.07
CA ARG A 156 6.58 -17.27 -7.92
C ARG A 156 6.81 -18.00 -6.60
N LEU A 157 6.38 -19.27 -6.50
CA LEU A 157 6.54 -20.08 -5.29
C LEU A 157 8.01 -20.39 -4.98
N SER A 158 8.83 -20.67 -5.99
CA SER A 158 10.27 -20.89 -5.80
C SER A 158 10.97 -19.65 -5.26
N ARG A 159 10.68 -18.44 -5.80
CA ARG A 159 11.20 -17.18 -5.27
C ARG A 159 10.78 -16.95 -3.82
N THR A 160 9.51 -17.20 -3.49
CA THR A 160 9.03 -17.13 -2.11
C THR A 160 9.75 -18.10 -1.19
N LEU A 161 9.96 -19.35 -1.62
CA LEU A 161 10.69 -20.35 -0.83
C LEU A 161 12.14 -19.93 -0.58
N VAL A 162 12.85 -19.47 -1.61
CA VAL A 162 14.22 -18.96 -1.48
C VAL A 162 14.27 -17.78 -0.52
N LEU A 163 13.38 -16.80 -0.69
CA LEU A 163 13.32 -15.63 0.19
C LEU A 163 13.03 -16.00 1.64
N TRP A 164 12.12 -16.95 1.86
CA TRP A 164 11.81 -17.48 3.18
C TRP A 164 13.02 -18.19 3.81
N LEU A 165 13.73 -19.04 3.07
CA LEU A 165 14.93 -19.71 3.57
C LEU A 165 16.03 -18.70 3.96
N VAL A 166 16.25 -17.67 3.15
CA VAL A 166 17.20 -16.60 3.44
C VAL A 166 16.77 -15.81 4.68
N ASP A 167 15.50 -15.43 4.77
CA ASP A 167 14.94 -14.73 5.94
C ASP A 167 15.08 -15.54 7.23
N ARG A 168 14.82 -16.86 7.17
CA ARG A 168 15.00 -17.78 8.31
C ARG A 168 16.48 -17.86 8.71
N ALA A 169 17.40 -17.98 7.76
CA ALA A 169 18.83 -18.00 8.06
C ALA A 169 19.30 -16.69 8.71
N ILE A 170 18.84 -15.53 8.21
CA ILE A 170 19.17 -14.24 8.80
C ILE A 170 18.59 -14.12 10.21
N SER A 171 17.31 -14.43 10.37
CA SER A 171 16.56 -14.19 11.62
C SER A 171 16.91 -15.18 12.74
N GLU A 172 17.15 -16.46 12.42
CA GLU A 172 17.42 -17.49 13.43
C GLU A 172 18.90 -17.77 13.67
N ILE A 173 19.75 -17.47 12.68
CA ILE A 173 21.16 -17.83 12.74
C ILE A 173 22.03 -16.59 12.86
N LEU A 174 21.98 -15.70 11.86
CA LEU A 174 22.90 -14.56 11.79
C LEU A 174 22.62 -13.53 12.90
N LEU A 175 21.35 -13.14 13.05
CA LEU A 175 20.94 -12.13 14.00
C LEU A 175 21.21 -12.54 15.45
N PRO A 176 20.81 -13.74 15.93
CA PRO A 176 21.06 -14.12 17.31
C PRO A 176 22.55 -14.32 17.59
N ARG A 177 23.33 -14.82 16.64
CA ARG A 177 24.80 -14.92 16.78
C ARG A 177 25.44 -13.55 16.94
N THR A 178 25.05 -12.60 16.10
CA THR A 178 25.57 -11.23 16.14
C THR A 178 25.22 -10.57 17.47
N LEU A 179 23.95 -10.61 17.88
CA LEU A 179 23.50 -9.98 19.12
C LEU A 179 24.05 -10.67 20.38
N ARG A 180 24.23 -12.01 20.36
CA ARG A 180 24.81 -12.75 21.49
C ARG A 180 26.29 -12.43 21.73
N SER A 181 27.04 -12.05 20.70
CA SER A 181 28.43 -11.64 20.85
C SER A 181 28.62 -10.26 21.51
N LEU A 182 27.54 -9.49 21.65
CA LEU A 182 27.58 -8.15 22.24
C LEU A 182 27.25 -8.22 23.75
N PRO A 183 27.85 -7.35 24.57
CA PRO A 183 27.53 -7.24 26.00
C PRO A 183 26.19 -6.50 26.20
N LEU A 184 25.10 -7.05 25.65
CA LEU A 184 23.76 -6.49 25.76
C LEU A 184 23.13 -6.93 27.08
N GLY A 185 22.68 -5.95 27.86
CA GLY A 185 21.94 -6.17 29.10
C GLY A 185 20.61 -5.41 29.08
N ILE A 186 19.85 -5.50 30.17
CA ILE A 186 18.58 -4.76 30.31
C ILE A 186 18.79 -3.23 30.18
N HIS A 187 19.96 -2.73 30.60
CA HIS A 187 20.34 -1.32 30.48
C HIS A 187 20.57 -0.86 29.04
N SER A 188 20.86 -1.76 28.09
CA SER A 188 20.94 -1.42 26.66
C SER A 188 19.59 -0.95 26.08
N PHE A 189 18.50 -1.19 26.80
CA PHE A 189 17.13 -0.79 26.45
C PHE A 189 16.59 0.32 27.35
N ALA A 190 17.43 0.95 28.18
CA ALA A 190 17.01 1.97 29.11
C ALA A 190 16.53 3.26 28.40
N PRO A 191 15.62 4.06 29.01
CA PRO A 191 15.03 5.25 28.37
C PRO A 191 16.04 6.33 27.96
N ASP A 192 17.16 6.45 28.66
CA ASP A 192 18.27 7.35 28.36
C ASP A 192 18.99 6.97 27.05
N LYS A 193 18.98 5.68 26.69
CA LYS A 193 19.46 5.17 25.40
C LYS A 193 18.47 5.40 24.26
N ARG A 194 17.44 6.25 24.39
CA ARG A 194 16.50 6.52 23.28
C ARG A 194 17.04 7.47 22.23
N THR A 195 17.90 8.43 22.60
CA THR A 195 18.42 9.45 21.68
C THR A 195 19.74 9.01 21.05
N VAL A 196 19.98 9.46 19.80
CA VAL A 196 21.26 9.26 19.11
C VAL A 196 22.28 10.31 19.54
N LEU A 197 21.82 11.54 19.72
CA LEU A 197 22.67 12.64 20.18
C LEU A 197 22.89 12.50 21.69
N PRO A 198 24.15 12.53 22.16
CA PRO A 198 24.44 12.61 23.58
C PRO A 198 23.85 13.92 24.10
N SER A 199 22.98 13.82 25.09
CA SER A 199 22.59 14.98 25.88
C SER A 199 23.77 15.34 26.78
N PRO A 200 24.27 16.59 26.77
CA PRO A 200 25.34 17.02 27.66
C PRO A 200 25.02 16.81 29.14
N TRP A 201 23.73 16.69 29.47
CA TRP A 201 23.21 16.75 30.82
C TRP A 201 22.71 15.40 31.37
N THR A 202 22.43 14.40 30.53
CA THR A 202 21.61 13.25 30.96
C THR A 202 22.05 11.87 30.53
N SER A 203 23.10 11.69 29.71
CA SER A 203 23.50 10.33 29.31
C SER A 203 25.00 10.15 29.07
N PRO A 204 25.65 9.14 29.68
CA PRO A 204 26.92 8.65 29.16
C PRO A 204 26.71 8.24 27.70
N GLY A 205 27.66 8.59 26.83
CA GLY A 205 27.55 8.37 25.38
C GLY A 205 27.13 6.95 25.00
N LEU A 206 26.60 6.79 23.79
CA LEU A 206 26.25 5.46 23.27
C LEU A 206 27.50 4.60 23.14
N ALA A 207 27.45 3.39 23.69
CA ALA A 207 28.51 2.41 23.53
C ALA A 207 28.47 1.83 22.11
N TYR A 208 29.57 1.21 21.68
CA TYR A 208 29.61 0.51 20.38
C TYR A 208 28.47 -0.52 20.23
N SER A 209 28.20 -1.29 21.28
CA SER A 209 27.09 -2.26 21.30
C SER A 209 25.71 -1.62 21.08
N ASP A 210 25.50 -0.38 21.57
CA ASP A 210 24.25 0.35 21.36
C ASP A 210 24.07 0.72 19.88
N TYR A 211 25.14 1.13 19.19
CA TYR A 211 25.10 1.42 17.75
C TYR A 211 24.86 0.15 16.93
N VAL A 212 25.56 -0.94 17.23
CA VAL A 212 25.37 -2.22 16.53
C VAL A 212 23.93 -2.71 16.72
N LEU A 213 23.40 -2.69 17.95
CA LEU A 213 22.01 -3.08 18.23
C LEU A 213 21.02 -2.29 17.37
N ARG A 214 21.20 -0.97 17.23
CA ARG A 214 20.33 -0.12 16.41
C ARG A 214 20.43 -0.44 14.93
N VAL A 215 21.64 -0.52 14.38
CA VAL A 215 21.87 -0.83 12.97
C VAL A 215 21.25 -2.18 12.62
N VAL A 216 21.52 -3.19 13.45
CA VAL A 216 21.00 -4.53 13.27
C VAL A 216 19.47 -4.54 13.36
N THR A 217 18.88 -3.92 14.39
CA THR A 217 17.42 -3.91 14.58
C THR A 217 16.68 -3.15 13.48
N SER A 218 17.18 -1.98 13.08
CA SER A 218 16.59 -1.16 12.02
C SER A 218 16.70 -1.82 10.64
N THR A 219 17.87 -2.39 10.33
CA THR A 219 18.08 -3.14 9.07
C THR A 219 17.19 -4.38 9.02
N HIS A 220 17.11 -5.12 10.13
CA HIS A 220 16.23 -6.27 10.24
C HIS A 220 14.75 -5.88 10.04
N TRP A 221 14.30 -4.78 10.62
CA TRP A 221 12.92 -4.30 10.43
C TRP A 221 12.61 -3.99 8.96
N ILE A 222 13.55 -3.36 8.24
CA ILE A 222 13.45 -3.13 6.80
C ILE A 222 13.39 -4.46 6.04
N TRP A 223 14.31 -5.37 6.37
CA TRP A 223 14.44 -6.68 5.73
C TRP A 223 13.19 -7.55 5.89
N THR A 224 12.65 -7.69 7.09
CA THR A 224 11.47 -8.52 7.32
C THR A 224 10.23 -7.94 6.66
N THR A 225 10.09 -6.62 6.63
CA THR A 225 9.01 -5.96 5.89
C THR A 225 9.13 -6.22 4.38
N TYR A 226 10.33 -6.08 3.82
CA TYR A 226 10.62 -6.41 2.43
C TYR A 226 10.26 -7.87 2.11
N CYS A 227 10.71 -8.81 2.93
CA CYS A 227 10.47 -10.24 2.75
C CYS A 227 8.99 -10.60 2.85
N GLY A 228 8.30 -10.08 3.88
CA GLY A 228 6.89 -10.33 4.11
C GLY A 228 6.02 -9.81 2.97
N LEU A 229 6.23 -8.56 2.54
CA LEU A 229 5.45 -7.98 1.45
C LEU A 229 5.74 -8.65 0.10
N THR A 230 6.99 -9.00 -0.18
CA THR A 230 7.38 -9.71 -1.42
C THR A 230 6.79 -11.12 -1.46
N THR A 231 6.83 -11.83 -0.33
CA THR A 231 6.21 -13.14 -0.18
C THR A 231 4.72 -13.08 -0.45
N MET A 232 4.01 -12.16 0.21
CA MET A 232 2.57 -12.00 0.02
C MET A 232 2.23 -11.62 -1.42
N HIS A 233 3.00 -10.72 -2.04
CA HIS A 233 2.80 -10.36 -3.43
C HIS A 233 2.96 -11.56 -4.38
N ASN A 234 3.99 -12.40 -4.18
CA ASN A 234 4.20 -13.61 -4.99
C ASN A 234 3.11 -14.67 -4.77
N LEU A 235 2.65 -14.84 -3.52
CA LEU A 235 1.56 -15.76 -3.20
C LEU A 235 0.24 -15.29 -3.82
N SER A 236 -0.07 -13.99 -3.72
CA SER A 236 -1.22 -13.38 -4.40
C SER A 236 -1.12 -13.56 -5.91
N ALA A 237 0.05 -13.32 -6.50
CA ALA A 237 0.26 -13.54 -7.94
C ALA A 237 -0.04 -14.98 -8.35
N ALA A 238 0.50 -15.96 -7.63
CA ALA A 238 0.27 -17.38 -7.88
C ALA A 238 -1.21 -17.76 -7.73
N LEU A 239 -1.86 -17.29 -6.67
CA LEU A 239 -3.29 -17.52 -6.44
C LEU A 239 -4.13 -16.94 -7.59
N PHE A 240 -3.93 -15.67 -7.92
CA PHE A 240 -4.75 -14.97 -8.91
C PHE A 240 -4.54 -15.44 -10.34
N VAL A 241 -3.30 -15.78 -10.72
CA VAL A 241 -2.98 -16.23 -12.08
C VAL A 241 -3.23 -17.72 -12.25
N SER A 242 -2.85 -18.56 -11.28
CA SER A 242 -2.73 -20.00 -11.51
C SER A 242 -3.81 -20.82 -10.83
N VAL A 243 -4.43 -20.33 -9.75
CA VAL A 243 -5.53 -21.03 -9.06
C VAL A 243 -6.88 -20.47 -9.50
N LEU A 244 -7.05 -19.16 -9.43
CA LEU A 244 -8.33 -18.49 -9.69
C LEU A 244 -8.53 -18.12 -11.16
N HIS A 245 -7.45 -18.12 -11.94
CA HIS A 245 -7.43 -17.72 -13.35
C HIS A 245 -8.00 -16.30 -13.61
N TRP A 246 -8.03 -15.44 -12.59
CA TRP A 246 -8.55 -14.08 -12.68
C TRP A 246 -7.59 -13.13 -13.42
N ASP A 247 -6.30 -13.44 -13.49
CA ASP A 247 -5.31 -12.63 -14.21
C ASP A 247 -4.51 -13.43 -15.24
N SER A 248 -3.83 -12.71 -16.13
CA SER A 248 -2.77 -13.25 -16.97
C SER A 248 -1.39 -13.08 -16.29
N PRO A 249 -0.42 -13.96 -16.57
CA PRO A 249 0.97 -13.78 -16.12
C PRO A 249 1.58 -12.43 -16.52
N SER A 250 1.21 -11.89 -17.70
CA SER A 250 1.73 -10.63 -18.22
C SER A 250 1.31 -9.43 -17.38
N ASN A 251 0.09 -9.42 -16.81
CA ASN A 251 -0.38 -8.35 -15.94
C ASN A 251 0.54 -8.18 -14.71
N TRP A 252 1.04 -9.29 -14.18
CA TRP A 252 1.91 -9.31 -13.00
C TRP A 252 3.40 -9.18 -13.34
N ALA A 253 3.79 -9.39 -14.60
CA ALA A 253 5.16 -9.25 -15.07
C ALA A 253 5.45 -7.84 -15.62
N ALA A 254 4.47 -7.21 -16.26
CA ALA A 254 4.58 -5.87 -16.84
C ALA A 254 4.22 -4.74 -15.85
N GLY A 255 3.55 -5.07 -14.74
CA GLY A 255 3.24 -4.10 -13.69
C GLY A 255 4.50 -3.53 -13.03
N PRO A 256 4.43 -2.31 -12.46
CA PRO A 256 5.56 -1.75 -11.73
C PRO A 256 5.91 -2.67 -10.56
N PRO A 257 7.21 -2.90 -10.29
CA PRO A 257 7.62 -3.76 -9.20
C PRO A 257 7.17 -3.17 -7.86
N LEU A 258 6.89 -4.06 -6.90
CA LEU A 258 6.43 -3.68 -5.56
C LEU A 258 7.44 -2.76 -4.86
N PHE A 259 8.72 -3.06 -5.03
CA PHE A 259 9.87 -2.30 -4.57
C PHE A 259 10.71 -1.85 -5.76
N GLY A 260 11.37 -0.71 -5.65
CA GLY A 260 12.39 -0.27 -6.60
C GLY A 260 13.73 -0.98 -6.39
N SER A 261 14.77 -0.47 -7.06
CA SER A 261 16.15 -0.93 -6.85
C SER A 261 16.71 -0.36 -5.55
N VAL A 262 17.34 -1.21 -4.73
CA VAL A 262 18.04 -0.76 -3.51
C VAL A 262 19.24 0.14 -3.83
N TRP A 263 19.86 -0.06 -5.00
CA TRP A 263 20.98 0.76 -5.47
C TRP A 263 20.59 2.21 -5.74
N ASP A 264 19.29 2.47 -5.91
CA ASP A 264 18.76 3.82 -6.05
C ASP A 264 18.50 4.51 -4.71
N ALA A 265 18.63 3.82 -3.57
CA ALA A 265 18.30 4.34 -2.26
C ALA A 265 19.44 5.08 -1.54
N TYR A 266 20.23 5.88 -2.27
CA TYR A 266 21.40 6.59 -1.69
C TYR A 266 21.07 7.88 -0.92
N THR A 267 19.81 8.32 -0.92
CA THR A 267 19.29 9.36 -0.01
C THR A 267 18.01 8.87 0.67
N LEU A 268 17.62 9.48 1.79
CA LEU A 268 16.40 9.10 2.49
C LEU A 268 15.16 9.33 1.63
N ARG A 269 15.15 10.42 0.86
CA ARG A 269 14.09 10.71 -0.11
C ARG A 269 13.99 9.64 -1.19
N ARG A 270 15.11 9.17 -1.76
CA ARG A 270 15.08 8.10 -2.77
C ARG A 270 14.73 6.75 -2.14
N PHE A 271 15.16 6.50 -0.91
CA PHE A 271 14.75 5.32 -0.16
C PHE A 271 13.22 5.22 -0.09
N TRP A 272 12.53 6.24 0.42
CA TRP A 272 11.06 6.22 0.55
C TRP A 272 10.32 6.40 -0.78
N GLY A 273 10.84 7.20 -1.71
CA GLY A 273 10.15 7.57 -2.94
C GLY A 273 10.41 6.67 -4.15
N VAL A 274 11.53 5.95 -4.18
CA VAL A 274 11.96 5.11 -5.31
C VAL A 274 12.04 3.64 -4.92
N PHE A 275 12.74 3.32 -3.82
CA PHE A 275 12.98 1.94 -3.41
C PHE A 275 11.81 1.32 -2.64
N TRP A 276 11.24 2.04 -1.67
CA TRP A 276 10.27 1.48 -0.72
C TRP A 276 8.95 1.05 -1.39
N HIS A 277 8.17 0.21 -0.68
CA HIS A 277 6.99 -0.42 -1.26
C HIS A 277 5.96 0.58 -1.78
N ARG A 278 5.38 0.31 -2.96
CA ARG A 278 4.42 1.22 -3.62
C ARG A 278 2.95 1.02 -3.24
N LEU A 279 2.66 0.11 -2.30
CA LEU A 279 1.28 -0.23 -1.88
C LEU A 279 0.47 0.97 -1.41
N HIS A 280 1.11 1.97 -0.81
CA HIS A 280 0.45 3.13 -0.24
C HIS A 280 0.13 4.22 -1.29
N VAL A 281 0.75 4.17 -2.48
CA VAL A 281 0.70 5.27 -3.46
C VAL A 281 -0.73 5.55 -3.94
N VAL A 282 -1.43 4.51 -4.40
CA VAL A 282 -2.81 4.62 -4.89
C VAL A 282 -3.78 5.04 -3.77
N PRO A 283 -3.86 4.32 -2.62
CA PRO A 283 -4.81 4.71 -1.58
C PRO A 283 -4.51 6.11 -1.02
N PHE A 284 -3.25 6.47 -0.78
CA PHE A 284 -2.94 7.79 -0.21
C PHE A 284 -3.19 8.92 -1.21
N SER A 285 -2.99 8.67 -2.51
CA SER A 285 -3.35 9.65 -3.53
C SER A 285 -4.85 9.93 -3.56
N ALA A 286 -5.70 8.94 -3.28
CA ALA A 286 -7.15 9.13 -3.23
C ALA A 286 -7.59 10.00 -2.03
N TYR A 287 -6.85 9.97 -0.92
CA TYR A 287 -7.11 10.77 0.28
C TYR A 287 -6.27 12.05 0.37
N THR A 288 -5.55 12.41 -0.69
CA THR A 288 -4.76 13.65 -0.72
C THR A 288 -5.61 14.79 -1.27
N PRO A 289 -5.84 15.88 -0.52
CA PRO A 289 -6.59 17.03 -1.00
C PRO A 289 -5.94 17.69 -2.24
N PRO A 290 -6.67 17.94 -3.33
CA PRO A 290 -6.22 18.80 -4.43
C PRO A 290 -6.68 20.26 -4.24
N PRO A 291 -5.86 21.29 -4.56
CA PRO A 291 -4.45 21.25 -4.97
C PRO A 291 -3.46 21.57 -3.82
N LEU A 292 -2.66 20.59 -3.39
CA LEU A 292 -1.51 20.81 -2.50
C LEU A 292 -0.17 20.94 -3.26
N PRO A 293 0.73 21.87 -2.87
CA PRO A 293 2.12 21.90 -3.36
C PRO A 293 2.91 20.64 -2.98
N LYS A 294 4.06 20.40 -3.61
CA LYS A 294 4.85 19.15 -3.46
C LYS A 294 5.22 18.83 -2.00
N ALA A 295 5.76 19.80 -1.25
CA ALA A 295 6.22 19.57 0.12
C ALA A 295 5.08 19.32 1.13
N PRO A 296 4.00 20.12 1.18
CA PRO A 296 2.81 19.83 1.98
C PRO A 296 2.12 18.52 1.58
N ARG A 297 2.09 18.19 0.28
CA ARG A 297 1.59 16.90 -0.20
C ARG A 297 2.42 15.74 0.37
N ALA A 298 3.75 15.86 0.33
CA ALA A 298 4.62 14.85 0.94
C ALA A 298 4.35 14.74 2.45
N LEU A 299 4.27 15.86 3.17
CA LEU A 299 3.94 15.86 4.60
C LEU A 299 2.63 15.10 4.87
N TRP A 300 1.58 15.36 4.09
CA TRP A 300 0.30 14.68 4.19
C TRP A 300 0.42 13.14 4.05
N VAL A 301 1.18 12.68 3.06
CA VAL A 301 1.47 11.24 2.85
C VAL A 301 2.19 10.64 4.05
N PHE A 302 3.19 11.34 4.62
CA PHE A 302 3.89 10.90 5.83
C PHE A 302 2.96 10.85 7.05
N LEU A 303 2.04 11.80 7.21
CA LEU A 303 1.06 11.81 8.31
C LEU A 303 0.03 10.68 8.18
N LEU A 304 -0.46 10.40 6.96
CA LEU A 304 -1.34 9.25 6.70
C LEU A 304 -0.63 7.93 7.02
N SER A 305 0.65 7.82 6.68
CA SER A 305 1.47 6.65 7.04
C SER A 305 1.60 6.51 8.56
N ALA A 306 1.91 7.60 9.28
CA ALA A 306 2.00 7.59 10.74
C ALA A 306 0.70 7.16 11.41
N ALA A 307 -0.44 7.67 10.93
CA ALA A 307 -1.75 7.29 11.43
C ALA A 307 -2.05 5.79 11.18
N GLY A 308 -1.72 5.28 9.99
CA GLY A 308 -1.85 3.86 9.67
C GLY A 308 -1.02 2.96 10.59
N HIS A 309 0.26 3.31 10.82
CA HIS A 309 1.13 2.57 11.73
C HIS A 309 0.65 2.62 13.18
N ALA A 310 0.24 3.81 13.67
CA ALA A 310 -0.31 3.96 15.02
C ALA A 310 -1.59 3.13 15.21
N LEU A 311 -2.45 3.09 14.19
CA LEU A 311 -3.66 2.28 14.19
C LEU A 311 -3.33 0.78 14.25
N VAL A 312 -2.41 0.31 13.42
CA VAL A 312 -1.97 -1.10 13.43
C VAL A 312 -1.36 -1.48 14.78
N ASN A 313 -0.51 -0.64 15.35
CA ASN A 313 0.07 -0.88 16.68
C ASN A 313 -1.02 -0.93 17.77
N TRP A 314 -2.03 -0.07 17.69
CA TRP A 314 -3.17 -0.12 18.61
C TRP A 314 -3.97 -1.41 18.46
N VAL A 315 -4.25 -1.84 17.23
CA VAL A 315 -5.01 -3.07 16.97
C VAL A 315 -4.23 -4.31 17.43
N MET A 316 -2.95 -4.40 17.08
CA MET A 316 -2.12 -5.60 17.29
C MET A 316 -1.56 -5.69 18.72
N HIS A 317 -1.23 -4.55 19.34
CA HIS A 317 -0.51 -4.51 20.61
C HIS A 317 -1.27 -3.79 21.72
N ARG A 318 -2.49 -3.30 21.45
CA ARG A 318 -3.29 -2.48 22.38
C ARG A 318 -2.55 -1.24 22.89
N ARG A 319 -1.55 -0.78 22.13
CA ARG A 319 -0.72 0.39 22.45
C ARG A 319 -0.60 1.26 21.21
N ALA A 320 -1.18 2.45 21.26
CA ALA A 320 -1.24 3.30 20.06
C ALA A 320 0.12 3.87 19.65
N HIS A 321 1.11 3.99 20.56
CA HIS A 321 2.45 4.54 20.31
C HIS A 321 2.47 5.76 19.34
N ALA A 322 1.39 6.55 19.33
CA ALA A 322 1.11 7.45 18.22
C ALA A 322 2.14 8.57 18.17
N ALA A 323 2.48 9.14 19.33
CA ALA A 323 3.52 10.16 19.43
C ALA A 323 4.87 9.70 18.84
N SER A 324 5.27 8.44 19.06
CA SER A 324 6.51 7.90 18.47
C SER A 324 6.41 7.68 16.96
N GLU A 325 5.27 7.18 16.47
CA GLU A 325 5.04 6.99 15.02
C GLU A 325 5.05 8.34 14.29
N PHE A 326 4.27 9.31 14.77
CA PHE A 326 4.24 10.66 14.19
C PHE A 326 5.61 11.33 14.23
N ARG A 327 6.34 11.21 15.34
CA ARG A 327 7.71 11.73 15.44
C ARG A 327 8.62 11.08 14.39
N PHE A 328 8.56 9.77 14.20
CA PHE A 328 9.35 9.07 13.20
C PHE A 328 9.07 9.59 11.78
N PHE A 329 7.81 9.61 11.36
CA PHE A 329 7.45 10.03 10.00
C PHE A 329 7.70 11.53 9.76
N VAL A 330 7.43 12.42 10.73
CA VAL A 330 7.72 13.86 10.59
C VAL A 330 9.22 14.12 10.48
N LEU A 331 10.06 13.42 11.25
CA LEU A 331 11.52 13.56 11.14
C LEU A 331 12.04 13.05 9.78
N ASN A 332 11.51 11.94 9.27
CA ASN A 332 11.87 11.45 7.94
C ASN A 332 11.46 12.44 6.85
N TRP A 333 10.25 13.02 6.94
CA TRP A 333 9.82 14.08 6.03
C TRP A 333 10.73 15.30 6.08
N ALA A 334 11.10 15.75 7.28
CA ALA A 334 11.99 16.90 7.46
C ALA A 334 13.35 16.66 6.81
N VAL A 335 13.94 15.47 6.99
CA VAL A 335 15.20 15.10 6.33
C VAL A 335 15.03 15.04 4.81
N CYS A 336 13.97 14.44 4.30
CA CYS A 336 13.69 14.42 2.85
C CYS A 336 13.51 15.83 2.27
N LEU A 337 12.92 16.76 3.03
CA LEU A 337 12.78 18.16 2.65
C LEU A 337 14.14 18.86 2.63
N CYS A 338 14.98 18.63 3.65
CA CYS A 338 16.35 19.15 3.68
C CYS A 338 17.17 18.64 2.48
N GLU A 339 17.15 17.34 2.19
CA GLU A 339 17.82 16.76 1.02
C GLU A 339 17.35 17.41 -0.29
N HIS A 340 16.05 17.69 -0.41
CA HIS A 340 15.49 18.36 -1.57
C HIS A 340 15.97 19.80 -1.71
N VAL A 341 15.94 20.58 -0.62
CA VAL A 341 16.37 21.99 -0.61
C VAL A 341 17.88 22.10 -0.87
N LEU A 342 18.66 21.15 -0.36
CA LEU A 342 20.11 21.07 -0.57
C LEU A 342 20.51 20.47 -1.93
N GLY A 343 19.56 19.93 -2.71
CA GLY A 343 19.82 19.34 -4.03
C GLY A 343 20.63 18.04 -4.00
N VAL A 344 20.70 17.35 -2.86
CA VAL A 344 21.51 16.13 -2.65
C VAL A 344 20.97 14.95 -3.47
N ASP A 345 19.70 14.99 -3.83
CA ASP A 345 19.02 13.95 -4.61
C ASP A 345 19.33 14.02 -6.13
N GLY A 346 20.20 14.92 -6.56
CA GLY A 346 20.52 15.15 -7.98
C GLY A 346 19.39 15.85 -8.74
N GLY A 347 18.37 16.36 -8.04
CA GLY A 347 17.20 17.03 -8.61
C GLY A 347 17.30 18.56 -8.68
N GLY A 348 18.41 19.14 -8.23
CA GLY A 348 18.69 20.56 -8.38
C GLY A 348 19.28 20.86 -9.75
N THR A 349 18.51 21.54 -10.60
CA THR A 349 19.08 22.35 -11.70
C THR A 349 20.16 23.27 -11.10
N PRO A 350 21.42 23.21 -11.56
CA PRO A 350 22.44 24.11 -11.08
C PRO A 350 22.11 25.52 -11.59
N GLY A 351 21.54 26.34 -10.72
CA GLY A 351 21.51 27.77 -10.96
C GLY A 351 22.94 28.31 -10.96
N ARG A 352 23.41 28.74 -12.14
CA ARG A 352 24.56 29.62 -12.38
C ARG A 352 25.96 29.09 -12.02
N LEU A 353 26.60 28.44 -13.00
CA LEU A 353 28.00 28.74 -13.42
C LEU A 353 28.35 27.94 -14.69
N ALA A 354 27.59 28.18 -15.76
CA ALA A 354 28.08 27.95 -17.11
C ALA A 354 27.36 28.95 -18.00
N SER A 355 27.91 30.16 -18.08
CA SER A 355 27.66 31.05 -19.20
C SER A 355 28.11 30.32 -20.46
N LYS A 356 27.19 29.56 -21.06
CA LYS A 356 27.35 29.07 -22.42
C LYS A 356 27.52 30.33 -23.28
N PRO A 357 28.67 30.55 -23.92
CA PRO A 357 28.84 31.73 -24.75
C PRO A 357 27.76 31.71 -25.83
N PRO A 358 27.18 32.88 -26.18
CA PRO A 358 26.17 32.93 -27.22
C PRO A 358 26.73 32.29 -28.50
N PRO A 359 25.93 31.51 -29.23
CA PRO A 359 26.41 30.90 -30.46
C PRO A 359 26.89 32.01 -31.40
N ARG A 360 28.12 31.88 -31.90
CA ARG A 360 28.64 32.71 -32.99
C ARG A 360 27.66 32.62 -34.15
N ARG A 361 26.91 33.70 -34.40
CA ARG A 361 26.12 33.86 -35.62
C ARG A 361 27.05 33.69 -36.81
N ARG A 362 26.75 32.74 -37.70
CA ARG A 362 27.35 32.74 -39.03
C ARG A 362 26.72 33.88 -39.83
N PRO A 363 27.49 34.63 -40.64
CA PRO A 363 26.92 35.66 -41.50
C PRO A 363 26.09 34.97 -42.59
N GLY A 364 24.77 35.22 -42.62
CA GLY A 364 23.89 34.79 -43.71
C GLY A 364 22.49 34.28 -43.35
N GLU A 365 22.14 34.07 -42.08
CA GLU A 365 20.80 33.58 -41.72
C GLU A 365 19.81 34.72 -41.45
N SER A 366 18.81 34.82 -42.32
CA SER A 366 17.62 35.68 -42.18
C SER A 366 16.66 35.17 -41.09
N PRO A 367 15.86 36.05 -40.47
CA PRO A 367 15.06 35.71 -39.29
C PRO A 367 13.79 34.95 -39.69
N ALA A 368 13.79 33.63 -39.53
CA ALA A 368 12.59 32.80 -39.62
C ALA A 368 12.30 32.12 -38.27
N SER A 369 11.09 32.41 -37.76
CA SER A 369 10.29 31.70 -36.75
C SER A 369 10.98 30.59 -35.94
N PHE A 370 11.30 30.88 -34.68
CA PHE A 370 11.71 29.90 -33.69
C PHE A 370 10.49 29.07 -33.22
N SER A 371 10.42 27.83 -33.69
CA SER A 371 9.63 26.74 -33.10
C SER A 371 10.48 26.06 -32.02
N CYS A 372 9.98 26.01 -30.78
CA CYS A 372 10.68 25.41 -29.66
C CYS A 372 10.45 23.89 -29.63
N GLY A 373 11.48 23.12 -29.99
CA GLY A 373 11.50 21.66 -29.87
C GLY A 373 11.63 21.23 -28.41
N SER A 374 10.69 20.41 -27.96
CA SER A 374 10.62 19.81 -26.63
C SER A 374 11.62 18.66 -26.48
N SER A 375 12.52 18.79 -25.51
CA SER A 375 13.36 17.69 -25.01
C SER A 375 12.51 16.70 -24.21
N SER A 376 12.62 15.42 -24.57
CA SER A 376 11.83 14.30 -24.06
C SER A 376 12.15 14.01 -22.60
N PHE A 377 11.21 14.34 -21.71
CA PHE A 377 11.07 13.76 -20.39
C PHE A 377 9.73 13.04 -20.38
N VAL A 378 9.71 11.72 -20.25
CA VAL A 378 8.47 10.91 -20.28
C VAL A 378 7.64 11.25 -19.04
N PRO A 379 6.51 11.96 -19.16
CA PRO A 379 5.60 12.15 -18.04
C PRO A 379 4.62 10.99 -18.04
N TYR A 380 4.26 10.54 -16.85
CA TYR A 380 3.08 9.73 -16.62
C TYR A 380 1.87 10.40 -17.30
N ARG A 381 1.29 9.69 -18.27
CA ARG A 381 0.20 10.14 -19.14
C ARG A 381 -1.03 10.50 -18.29
N ARG A 382 -1.24 11.79 -18.01
CA ARG A 382 -2.55 12.32 -17.61
C ARG A 382 -3.29 12.63 -18.91
N GLY A 383 -4.37 11.91 -19.19
CA GLY A 383 -5.29 12.25 -20.27
C GLY A 383 -5.86 13.65 -20.02
N SER A 384 -5.51 14.58 -20.90
CA SER A 384 -6.09 15.92 -21.00
C SER A 384 -7.36 15.84 -21.84
N ILE A 385 -8.51 15.87 -21.19
CA ILE A 385 -9.78 16.27 -21.80
C ILE A 385 -10.48 17.12 -20.75
N LEU A 386 -10.23 18.43 -20.77
CA LEU A 386 -11.18 19.49 -20.37
C LEU A 386 -10.49 20.86 -20.54
N GLU A 387 -10.21 21.23 -21.79
CA GLU A 387 -10.03 22.63 -22.20
C GLU A 387 -10.88 22.84 -23.45
N SER A 388 -12.19 22.83 -23.29
CA SER A 388 -13.16 23.40 -24.23
C SER A 388 -14.57 23.25 -23.66
N MET A 389 -15.12 24.36 -23.14
CA MET A 389 -16.55 24.71 -22.98
C MET A 389 -16.66 25.66 -21.76
N ILE A 390 -16.46 26.97 -21.99
CA ILE A 390 -17.50 28.01 -22.19
C ILE A 390 -17.95 28.64 -20.85
N PRO A 391 -18.18 29.97 -20.82
CA PRO A 391 -18.19 30.81 -19.63
C PRO A 391 -19.60 31.25 -19.22
N LEU A 392 -19.65 32.19 -18.26
CA LEU A 392 -20.78 33.07 -17.89
C LEU A 392 -21.90 32.53 -16.97
N VAL A 393 -22.01 33.25 -15.84
CA VAL A 393 -23.24 33.87 -15.28
C VAL A 393 -24.08 33.08 -14.28
N ARG A 394 -24.22 33.76 -13.13
CA ARG A 394 -25.05 33.59 -11.92
C ARG A 394 -24.59 32.60 -10.87
#